data_AF-A0A7C2GZB1-F1
#
_entry.id   AF-A0A7C2GZB1-F1
#
_cell.length_a   1.000
_cell.length_b   1.000
_cell.length_c   1.000
_cell.angle_alpha   90.00
_cell.angle_beta   90.00
_cell.angle_gamma   90.00
#
_symmetry.space_group_name_H-M   'P 1'
#
loop_
_entity.id
_entity.type
_entity.pdbx_description
1 polymer ?
#
loop_
_entity_poly.entity_id
_entity_poly.type
_entity_poly.pdbx_seq_one_letter_code
_entity_poly.pdbx_strand_id
1 'polypeptide(L)' 'MSVGKLGVMICQDKPFPESARCLILNGAQLICWPYNQSGWGDIARDAVLRARAIDNSVHILVSCSAHQPIGLGDRGWLWA' A
#
# COMPACT_ATOMS: atom_id res chain seq x y z
N MET A 1 -0.10 4.78 25.11
CA MET A 1 0.61 5.01 23.82
C MET A 1 -0.42 4.96 22.71
N SER A 2 -0.46 5.93 21.81
CA SER A 2 -1.32 5.90 20.61
C SER A 2 -0.48 5.47 19.40
N VAL A 3 -1.11 4.82 18.41
CA VAL A 3 -0.45 4.27 17.21
C VAL A 3 -0.21 5.32 16.11
N GLY A 4 -0.42 6.61 16.39
CA GLY A 4 -0.43 7.67 15.37
C GLY A 4 -1.71 7.68 14.52
N LYS A 5 -1.79 8.61 13.57
CA LYS A 5 -2.95 8.73 12.66
C LYS A 5 -2.77 7.81 11.45
N LEU A 6 -3.73 6.93 11.23
CA LEU A 6 -3.74 6.01 10.09
C LEU A 6 -4.58 6.57 8.94
N GLY A 7 -4.06 6.47 7.73
CA GLY A 7 -4.82 6.64 6.49
C GLY A 7 -5.14 5.27 5.88
N VAL A 8 -6.24 5.18 5.13
CA VAL A 8 -6.61 3.96 4.42
C VAL A 8 -6.88 4.28 2.97
N MET A 9 -6.12 3.66 2.07
CA MET A 9 -6.43 3.57 0.64
C MET A 9 -7.09 2.21 0.41
N ILE A 10 -8.20 2.12 -0.33
CA ILE A 10 -8.92 0.85 -0.51
C ILE A 10 -8.77 0.39 -1.96
N CYS A 11 -8.22 -0.81 -2.17
CA CYS A 11 -8.16 -1.51 -3.45
C CYS A 11 -7.77 -0.60 -4.64
N GLN A 12 -8.74 -0.04 -5.37
CA GLN A 12 -8.53 0.78 -6.55
C GLN A 12 -8.10 2.23 -6.30
N ASP A 13 -7.80 2.61 -5.06
CA ASP A 13 -7.27 3.95 -4.76
C ASP A 13 -5.81 4.13 -5.21
N LYS A 14 -5.03 3.04 -5.30
CA LYS A 14 -3.58 3.09 -5.61
C LYS A 14 -3.19 3.79 -6.93
N PRO A 15 -3.95 3.70 -8.05
CA PRO A 15 -3.58 4.34 -9.30
C PRO A 15 -3.57 5.86 -9.20
N PHE A 16 -4.39 6.44 -8.33
CA PHE A 16 -4.51 7.88 -8.15
C PHE A 16 -3.45 8.37 -7.15
N PRO A 17 -2.44 9.15 -7.58
CA PRO A 17 -1.46 9.73 -6.66
C PRO A 17 -2.11 10.64 -5.59
N GLU A 18 -3.23 11.26 -5.93
CA GLU A 18 -4.02 12.13 -5.06
C GLU A 18 -4.53 11.38 -3.81
N SER A 19 -4.87 10.10 -3.93
CA SER A 19 -5.38 9.29 -2.81
C SER A 19 -4.40 9.26 -1.63
N ALA A 20 -3.14 8.92 -1.91
CA ALA A 20 -2.09 8.91 -0.89
C ALA A 20 -1.80 10.33 -0.40
N ARG A 21 -1.78 11.31 -1.32
CA ARG A 21 -1.46 12.69 -0.98
C ARG A 21 -2.48 13.32 -0.03
N CYS A 22 -3.77 13.11 -0.28
CA CYS A 22 -4.85 13.62 0.56
C CYS A 22 -4.78 13.05 1.97
N LEU A 23 -4.49 11.75 2.13
CA LEU A 23 -4.34 11.13 3.46
C LEU A 23 -3.19 11.77 4.26
N ILE A 24 -2.08 12.02 3.58
CA ILE A 24 -0.87 12.61 4.19
C ILE A 24 -1.09 14.07 4.57
N LEU A 25 -1.74 14.85 3.70
CA LEU A 25 -2.14 16.23 4.00
C LEU A 25 -3.13 16.29 5.17
N ASN A 26 -3.93 15.25 5.37
CA ASN A 26 -4.80 15.10 6.55
C ASN A 26 -4.04 14.59 7.79
N GLY A 27 -2.72 14.43 7.73
CA GLY A 27 -1.87 14.06 8.85
C GLY A 27 -1.72 12.56 9.07
N ALA A 28 -2.04 11.71 8.10
CA ALA A 28 -1.73 10.27 8.19
C ALA A 28 -0.20 10.07 8.29
N GLN A 29 0.22 9.19 9.20
CA GLN A 29 1.63 8.84 9.44
C GLN A 29 1.97 7.44 8.90
N LEU A 30 0.93 6.65 8.60
CA LEU A 30 1.02 5.32 8.01
C LEU A 30 -0.24 5.12 7.15
N ILE A 31 -0.09 4.49 5.99
CA ILE A 31 -1.21 4.15 5.12
C ILE A 31 -1.40 2.64 5.08
N CYS A 32 -2.62 2.18 5.32
CA CYS A 32 -3.03 0.81 5.07
C CYS A 32 -3.69 0.70 3.70
N TRP A 33 -3.36 -0.34 2.94
CA TRP A 33 -3.97 -0.65 1.65
C TRP A 33 -4.52 -2.08 1.63
N PRO A 34 -5.73 -2.29 2.18
CA PRO A 34 -6.46 -3.53 1.97
C PRO A 34 -7.00 -3.61 0.54
N TYR A 35 -6.88 -4.78 -0.06
CA TYR A 35 -7.43 -5.05 -1.38
C TYR A 35 -7.92 -6.51 -1.51
N ASN A 36 -8.74 -6.75 -2.53
CA ASN A 36 -9.26 -8.08 -2.84
C ASN A 36 -9.16 -8.31 -4.35
N GLN A 37 -8.02 -8.82 -4.80
CA GLN A 37 -7.77 -9.02 -6.22
C GLN A 37 -6.87 -10.23 -6.45
N SER A 38 -7.20 -11.05 -7.44
CA SER A 38 -6.38 -12.13 -7.99
C SER A 38 -5.95 -11.80 -9.43
N GLY A 39 -4.79 -12.32 -9.85
CA GLY A 39 -4.38 -12.34 -11.27
C GLY A 39 -3.76 -11.06 -11.85
N TRP A 40 -3.69 -9.94 -11.13
CA TRP A 40 -2.99 -8.74 -11.60
C TRP A 40 -1.54 -8.73 -11.12
N GLY A 41 -0.60 -8.70 -12.07
CA GLY A 41 0.83 -8.89 -11.83
C GLY A 41 1.41 -7.99 -10.74
N ASP A 42 2.13 -8.62 -9.81
CA ASP A 42 2.61 -7.99 -8.58
C ASP A 42 3.62 -6.87 -8.80
N ILE A 43 4.34 -6.92 -9.92
CA ILE A 43 5.38 -5.93 -10.26
C ILE A 43 4.77 -4.55 -10.45
N ALA A 44 3.69 -4.45 -11.25
CA ALA A 44 3.02 -3.17 -11.49
C ALA A 44 2.38 -2.63 -10.21
N ARG A 45 1.82 -3.51 -9.38
CA ARG A 45 1.29 -3.16 -8.06
C ARG A 45 2.39 -2.62 -7.15
N ASP A 46 3.49 -3.35 -6.99
CA ASP A 46 4.61 -2.97 -6.13
C ASP A 46 5.25 -1.66 -6.60
N ALA A 47 5.44 -1.48 -7.90
CA ALA A 47 5.96 -0.23 -8.48
C ALA A 47 5.07 0.97 -8.15
N VAL A 48 3.74 0.84 -8.33
CA VAL A 48 2.80 1.92 -8.01
C VAL A 48 2.78 2.22 -6.51
N LEU A 49 2.70 1.20 -5.65
CA LEU A 49 2.67 1.41 -4.20
C LEU A 49 3.98 2.04 -3.70
N ARG A 50 5.14 1.59 -4.21
CA ARG A 50 6.44 2.21 -3.90
C ARG A 50 6.49 3.67 -4.35
N ALA A 51 5.98 4.00 -5.53
CA ALA A 51 5.89 5.39 -5.96
C ALA A 51 5.06 6.23 -4.98
N ARG A 52 3.87 5.75 -4.56
CA ARG A 52 3.03 6.45 -3.56
C ARG A 52 3.75 6.64 -2.23
N ALA A 53 4.47 5.62 -1.77
CA ALA A 53 5.27 5.66 -0.56
C ALA A 53 6.40 6.70 -0.64
N ILE A 54 7.16 6.70 -1.75
CA ILE A 54 8.28 7.61 -2.00
C ILE A 54 7.80 9.06 -2.12
N ASP A 55 6.81 9.31 -2.99
CA ASP A 55 6.29 10.66 -3.26
C ASP A 55 5.76 11.36 -2.01
N ASN A 56 5.32 10.58 -1.01
CA ASN A 56 4.73 11.09 0.23
C ASN A 56 5.61 10.84 1.47
N SER A 57 6.79 10.25 1.32
CA SER A 57 7.66 9.88 2.45
C SER A 57 6.94 9.09 3.54
N VAL A 58 6.17 8.06 3.15
CA VAL A 58 5.33 7.26 4.06
C VAL A 58 5.48 5.75 3.79
N HIS A 59 5.23 4.92 4.81
CA HIS A 59 5.09 3.48 4.63
C HIS A 59 3.66 3.09 4.23
N ILE A 60 3.54 2.07 3.39
CA ILE A 60 2.25 1.49 2.99
C ILE A 60 2.20 0.03 3.42
N LEU A 61 1.24 -0.30 4.29
CA LEU A 61 0.96 -1.66 4.76
C LEU A 61 -0.06 -2.31 3.83
N VAL A 62 0.31 -3.44 3.22
CA VAL A 62 -0.50 -4.13 2.21
C VAL A 62 -1.18 -5.35 2.81
N SER A 63 -2.49 -5.50 2.60
CA SER A 63 -3.20 -6.75 2.93
C SER A 63 -4.13 -7.18 1.80
N CYS A 64 -4.16 -8.48 1.49
CA CYS A 64 -5.00 -9.06 0.45
C CYS A 64 -5.92 -10.14 1.02
N SER A 65 -7.22 -10.09 0.70
CA SER A 65 -8.19 -11.13 1.11
C SER A 65 -8.38 -12.24 0.07
N ALA A 66 -7.98 -12.04 -1.19
CA ALA A 66 -8.08 -13.07 -2.22
C ALA A 66 -6.97 -14.12 -2.03
N HIS A 67 -7.36 -15.38 -1.81
CA HIS A 67 -6.45 -16.52 -1.71
C HIS A 67 -5.76 -16.79 -3.05
N GLN A 68 -4.63 -16.12 -3.31
CA GLN A 68 -3.48 -16.69 -4.02
C GLN A 68 -2.20 -15.94 -3.60
N PRO A 69 -1.19 -16.60 -3.03
CA PRO A 69 0.16 -16.07 -2.99
C PRO A 69 0.79 -16.31 -4.37
N ILE A 70 0.30 -15.62 -5.40
CA ILE A 70 1.10 -15.41 -6.61
C ILE A 70 1.48 -13.95 -6.57
N GLY A 71 2.67 -13.71 -6.00
CA GLY A 71 3.19 -12.38 -5.71
C GLY A 71 3.93 -12.18 -4.40
N LEU A 72 3.61 -13.02 -3.42
CA LEU A 72 4.53 -13.35 -2.32
C LEU A 72 5.32 -14.58 -2.75
N GLY A 73 6.10 -14.46 -3.83
CA GLY A 73 7.23 -15.37 -3.99
C GLY A 73 8.19 -15.06 -2.86
N ASP A 74 8.34 -15.97 -1.90
CA ASP A 74 9.46 -16.19 -0.96
C ASP A 74 10.21 -14.99 -0.36
N ARG A 75 9.71 -13.76 -0.45
CA ARG A 75 10.32 -12.55 0.10
C ARG A 75 9.62 -12.23 1.40
N GLY A 76 9.76 -13.15 2.34
CA GLY A 76 9.71 -12.78 3.75
C GLY A 76 10.69 -11.64 3.98
N TRP A 77 10.23 -10.60 4.66
CA TRP A 77 11.11 -9.72 5.43
C TRP A 77 12.36 -9.15 4.72
N LEU A 78 12.26 -8.69 3.47
CA LEU A 78 13.33 -7.87 2.90
C LEU A 78 13.06 -6.40 3.19
N TRP A 79 13.49 -5.99 4.39
CA TRP A 79 14.00 -4.65 4.61
C TRP A 79 15.31 -4.52 3.82
N ALA A 80 15.21 -3.96 2.62
CA ALA A 80 16.28 -3.30 1.87
C ALA A 80 15.63 -2.27 0.94
#